data_AF-A0A940SAY5-F1
#
_entry.id   AF-A0A940SAY5-F1
#
_cell.length_a   1.000
_cell.length_b   1.000
_cell.length_c   1.000
_cell.angle_alpha   90.00
_cell.angle_beta   90.00
_cell.angle_gamma   90.00
#
_symmetry.space_group_name_H-M   'P 1'
#
loop_
_entity.id
_entity.type
_entity.pdbx_description
1 polymer ?
#
loop_
_entity_poly.entity_id
_entity_poly.type
_entity_poly.pdbx_seq_one_letter_code
_entity_poly.pdbx_strand_id
1 'polypeptide(L)'
;MERGIRKRIDQMFSRDRRMAQVALLLLWVTLAYVYFAVTSQTTDSSVRIALTIGAGGVLVFNSASILAMIRHYKEDKDHIYGLDIRHLDENRARKAELARRDEETLNPAVE
;
A
#
# COMPACT_ATOMS: atom_id res chain seq x y z
N MET A 1 -14.50 3.03 23.03
CA MET A 1 -13.26 3.54 22.41
C MET A 1 -12.80 2.74 21.18
N GLU A 2 -13.26 1.50 20.96
CA GLU A 2 -12.63 0.59 19.99
C GLU A 2 -13.13 0.66 18.52
N ARG A 3 -14.39 1.05 18.26
CA ARG A 3 -14.93 1.04 16.87
C ARG A 3 -14.30 2.08 15.96
N GLY A 4 -13.90 3.24 16.52
CA GLY A 4 -13.29 4.33 15.77
C GLY A 4 -11.88 3.98 15.27
N ILE A 5 -11.07 3.33 16.11
CA ILE A 5 -9.71 2.88 15.77
C ILE A 5 -9.77 1.79 14.70
N ARG A 6 -10.60 0.75 14.91
CA ARG A 6 -10.79 -0.32 13.90
C ARG A 6 -11.19 0.22 12.53
N LYS A 7 -12.10 1.19 12.48
CA LYS A 7 -12.53 1.83 11.22
C LYS A 7 -11.39 2.56 10.50
N ARG A 8 -10.45 3.17 11.24
CA ARG A 8 -9.27 3.85 10.66
C ARG A 8 -8.24 2.85 10.15
N ILE A 9 -7.99 1.76 10.91
CA ILE A 9 -7.13 0.64 10.48
C ILE A 9 -7.64 0.08 9.15
N ASP A 10 -8.94 -0.22 9.07
CA ASP A 10 -9.55 -0.77 7.86
C ASP A 10 -9.47 0.20 6.67
N GLN A 11 -9.62 1.51 6.90
CA GLN A 11 -9.45 2.52 5.85
C GLN A 11 -8.02 2.54 5.30
N MET A 12 -7.02 2.54 6.18
CA MET A 12 -5.61 2.55 5.77
C MET A 12 -5.26 1.28 4.98
N PHE A 13 -5.62 0.12 5.52
CA PHE A 13 -5.44 -1.17 4.85
C PHE A 13 -6.15 -1.23 3.47
N SER A 14 -7.37 -0.72 3.37
CA SER A 14 -8.12 -0.70 2.11
C SER A 14 -7.45 0.17 1.04
N ARG A 15 -6.73 1.23 1.44
CA ARG A 15 -6.02 2.10 0.51
C ARG A 15 -4.75 1.43 0.01
N ASP A 16 -3.97 0.83 0.89
CA ASP A 16 -2.73 0.11 0.52
C ASP A 16 -3.05 -1.06 -0.40
N ARG A 17 -4.11 -1.81 -0.09
CA ARG A 17 -4.63 -2.88 -0.95
C ARG A 17 -5.01 -2.36 -2.34
N ARG A 18 -5.69 -1.22 -2.43
CA ARG A 18 -6.05 -0.60 -3.72
C ARG A 18 -4.81 -0.18 -4.51
N MET A 19 -3.81 0.41 -3.86
CA MET A 19 -2.56 0.79 -4.53
C MET A 19 -1.82 -0.44 -5.08
N ALA A 20 -1.74 -1.52 -4.31
CA ALA A 20 -1.16 -2.79 -4.77
C ALA A 20 -1.93 -3.36 -5.97
N GLN A 21 -3.26 -3.30 -5.96
CA GLN A 21 -4.09 -3.73 -7.09
C GLN A 21 -3.88 -2.87 -8.34
N VAL A 22 -3.77 -1.55 -8.19
CA VAL A 22 -3.50 -0.62 -9.31
C VAL A 22 -2.12 -0.86 -9.90
N ALA A 23 -1.09 -1.06 -9.06
CA ALA A 23 0.26 -1.39 -9.51
C ALA A 23 0.28 -2.72 -10.29
N LEU A 24 -0.43 -3.73 -9.80
CA LEU A 24 -0.58 -5.01 -10.49
C LEU A 24 -1.28 -4.84 -11.84
N LEU A 25 -2.36 -4.06 -11.90
CA LEU A 25 -3.08 -3.78 -13.14
C LEU A 25 -2.19 -3.08 -14.16
N LEU A 26 -1.41 -2.08 -13.73
CA LEU A 26 -0.45 -1.37 -14.58
C LEU A 26 0.63 -2.31 -15.11
N LEU A 27 1.15 -3.22 -14.29
CA LEU A 27 2.06 -4.27 -14.73
C LEU A 27 1.44 -5.14 -15.83
N TRP A 28 0.21 -5.61 -15.61
CA TRP A 28 -0.52 -6.42 -16.60
C TRP A 28 -0.67 -5.70 -17.94
N VAL A 29 -1.14 -4.44 -17.92
CA VAL A 29 -1.32 -3.63 -19.13
C VAL A 29 0.00 -3.39 -19.86
N THR A 30 1.04 -3.01 -19.12
CA THR A 30 2.37 -2.72 -19.67
C THR A 30 2.97 -3.95 -20.32
N LEU A 31 2.95 -5.09 -19.61
CA LEU A 31 3.53 -6.33 -20.10
C LEU A 31 2.74 -6.90 -21.27
N ALA A 32 1.40 -6.80 -21.26
CA ALA A 32 0.56 -7.19 -22.39
C ALA A 32 0.90 -6.36 -23.63
N TYR A 33 1.01 -5.04 -23.49
CA TYR A 33 1.43 -4.16 -24.58
C TYR A 33 2.79 -4.56 -25.16
N VAL A 34 3.80 -4.73 -24.30
CA VAL A 34 5.15 -5.14 -24.73
C VAL A 34 5.11 -6.50 -25.40
N TYR A 35 4.38 -7.47 -24.85
CA TYR A 35 4.24 -8.81 -25.42
C TYR A 35 3.66 -8.75 -26.84
N PHE A 36 2.56 -8.01 -27.06
CA PHE A 36 1.97 -7.86 -28.39
C PHE A 36 2.90 -7.11 -29.35
N ALA A 37 3.54 -6.04 -28.90
CA ALA A 37 4.50 -5.28 -29.71
C ALA A 37 5.65 -6.18 -30.18
N VAL A 38 6.26 -6.96 -29.29
CA VAL A 38 7.39 -7.84 -29.64
C VAL A 38 6.94 -9.03 -30.46
N THR A 39 5.85 -9.71 -30.09
CA THR A 39 5.37 -10.89 -30.84
C THR A 39 4.85 -10.55 -32.24
N SER A 40 4.46 -9.29 -32.51
CA SER A 40 4.12 -8.83 -33.86
C SER A 40 5.34 -8.72 -34.79
N GLN A 41 6.52 -8.43 -34.22
CA GLN A 41 7.76 -8.27 -34.96
C GLN A 41 8.54 -9.60 -35.11
N THR A 42 8.27 -10.56 -34.23
CA THR A 42 8.98 -11.85 -34.21
C THR A 42 8.20 -12.95 -34.95
N THR A 43 8.82 -13.52 -35.98
CA THR A 43 8.29 -14.64 -36.77
C THR A 43 8.72 -16.02 -36.27
N ASP A 44 9.80 -16.12 -35.50
CA ASP A 44 10.29 -17.39 -34.95
C ASP A 44 9.38 -17.93 -33.84
N SER A 45 8.85 -19.14 -34.06
CA SER A 45 7.97 -19.85 -33.13
C SER A 45 8.63 -20.16 -31.78
N SER A 46 9.92 -20.51 -31.77
CA SER A 46 10.65 -20.86 -30.54
C SER A 46 10.80 -19.63 -29.65
N VAL A 47 11.12 -18.48 -30.25
CA VAL A 47 11.23 -17.20 -29.54
C VAL A 47 9.87 -16.79 -28.97
N ARG A 48 8.79 -16.94 -29.74
CA ARG A 48 7.42 -16.64 -29.26
C ARG A 48 7.03 -17.51 -28.07
N ILE A 49 7.33 -18.81 -28.10
CA ILE A 49 7.07 -19.72 -26.97
C ILE A 49 7.83 -19.27 -25.72
N ALA A 50 9.12 -18.97 -25.85
CA ALA A 50 9.92 -18.49 -24.74
C ALA A 50 9.38 -17.17 -24.16
N LEU A 51 8.96 -16.24 -25.03
CA LEU A 51 8.36 -14.97 -24.63
C LEU A 51 7.06 -15.18 -23.85
N THR A 52 6.20 -16.09 -24.31
CA THR A 52 4.92 -16.42 -23.65
C THR A 52 5.14 -17.01 -22.28
N ILE A 53 6.08 -17.96 -22.14
CA ILE A 53 6.40 -18.59 -20.86
C ILE A 53 6.99 -17.56 -19.91
N GLY A 54 7.93 -16.73 -20.38
CA GLY A 54 8.53 -15.66 -19.59
C GLY A 54 7.51 -14.62 -19.11
N ALA A 55 6.70 -14.08 -20.03
CA ALA A 55 5.67 -13.10 -19.70
C ALA A 55 4.61 -13.70 -18.77
N GLY A 56 4.15 -14.92 -19.06
CA GLY A 56 3.21 -15.65 -18.21
C GLY A 56 3.76 -15.88 -16.80
N GLY A 57 5.02 -16.30 -16.69
CA GLY A 57 5.71 -16.47 -15.42
C GLY A 57 5.75 -15.18 -14.60
N VAL A 58 6.16 -14.07 -15.21
CA VAL A 58 6.20 -12.75 -14.54
C VAL A 58 4.82 -12.37 -13.99
N LEU A 59 3.76 -12.54 -14.78
CA LEU A 59 2.39 -12.19 -14.38
C LEU A 59 1.86 -13.10 -13.26
N VAL A 60 2.07 -14.42 -13.39
CA VAL A 60 1.61 -15.40 -12.40
C VAL A 60 2.32 -15.18 -11.07
N PHE A 61 3.65 -15.09 -11.07
CA PHE A 61 4.40 -14.92 -9.84
C PHE A 61 4.12 -13.57 -9.18
N ASN A 62 4.09 -12.46 -9.92
CA ASN A 62 3.77 -11.16 -9.32
C ASN A 62 2.35 -11.12 -8.73
N SER A 63 1.38 -11.69 -9.46
CA SER A 63 0.01 -11.76 -8.96
C SER A 63 -0.05 -12.61 -7.69
N ALA A 64 0.55 -13.80 -7.70
CA ALA A 64 0.61 -14.70 -6.54
C ALA A 64 1.27 -14.03 -5.32
N SER A 65 2.40 -13.34 -5.50
CA SER A 65 3.09 -12.61 -4.44
C SER A 65 2.23 -11.50 -3.85
N ILE A 66 1.56 -10.68 -4.67
CA ILE A 66 0.67 -9.63 -4.18
C ILE A 66 -0.56 -10.23 -3.47
N LEU A 67 -1.16 -11.29 -4.00
CA LEU A 67 -2.26 -11.99 -3.34
C LEU A 67 -1.84 -12.58 -1.99
N ALA A 68 -0.66 -13.19 -1.92
CA ALA A 68 -0.09 -13.71 -0.69
C ALA A 68 0.16 -12.60 0.33
N MET A 69 0.76 -11.49 -0.09
CA MET A 69 0.97 -10.30 0.76
C MET A 69 -0.35 -9.76 1.31
N ILE A 70 -1.37 -9.58 0.47
CA ILE A 70 -2.70 -9.09 0.92
C ILE A 70 -3.36 -10.06 1.89
N ARG A 71 -3.23 -11.37 1.66
CA ARG A 71 -3.82 -12.41 2.52
C ARG A 71 -3.12 -12.44 3.88
N HIS A 72 -1.80 -12.42 3.91
CA HIS A 72 -1.03 -12.39 5.14
C HIS A 72 -1.26 -11.10 5.94
N TYR A 73 -1.30 -9.94 5.27
CA TYR A 73 -1.54 -8.66 5.96
C TYR A 73 -2.95 -8.54 6.53
N LYS A 74 -3.93 -9.30 6.01
CA LYS A 74 -5.26 -9.35 6.63
C LYS A 74 -5.22 -9.98 8.03
N GLU A 75 -4.27 -10.88 8.27
CA GLU A 75 -4.09 -11.57 9.56
C GLU A 75 -3.32 -10.70 10.56
N ASP A 76 -2.35 -9.90 10.09
CA ASP A 76 -1.48 -9.08 10.97
C ASP A 76 -1.86 -7.58 11.06
N LYS A 77 -2.88 -7.12 10.33
CA LYS A 77 -3.26 -5.69 10.26
C LYS A 77 -3.54 -5.04 11.62
N ASP A 78 -4.13 -5.78 12.56
CA ASP A 78 -4.57 -5.23 13.83
C ASP A 78 -3.37 -4.89 14.74
N HIS A 79 -2.26 -5.62 14.59
CA HIS A 79 -1.02 -5.33 15.30
C HIS A 79 -0.24 -4.19 14.65
N ILE A 80 -0.04 -4.25 13.33
CA ILE A 80 0.77 -3.28 12.58
C ILE A 80 0.16 -1.88 12.65
N TYR A 81 -1.12 -1.75 12.30
CA TYR A 81 -1.78 -0.45 12.24
C TYR A 81 -2.28 0.04 13.60
N GLY A 82 -2.49 -0.87 14.57
CA GLY A 82 -2.84 -0.51 15.93
C GLY A 82 -1.72 0.27 16.64
N LEU A 83 -0.48 -0.21 16.50
CA LEU A 83 0.70 0.48 17.06
C LEU A 83 0.92 1.85 16.39
N ASP A 84 0.79 1.92 15.07
CA ASP A 84 1.03 3.14 14.31
C ASP A 84 0.01 4.25 14.63
N ILE A 85 -1.27 3.90 14.75
CA ILE A 85 -2.31 4.85 15.19
C ILE A 85 -2.04 5.38 16.60
N ARG A 86 -1.57 4.52 17.51
CA ARG A 86 -1.24 4.93 18.87
C ARG A 86 -0.10 5.96 18.89
N HIS A 87 0.97 5.73 18.14
CA HIS A 87 2.06 6.70 18.02
C HIS A 87 1.62 8.01 17.37
N LEU A 88 0.74 7.96 16.36
CA LEU A 88 0.17 9.16 15.75
C LEU A 88 -0.68 9.96 16.73
N ASP A 89 -1.48 9.30 17.56
CA ASP A 89 -2.29 9.94 18.60
C ASP A 89 -1.40 10.55 19.70
N GLU A 90 -0.37 9.83 20.15
CA GLU A 90 0.64 10.35 21.10
C GLU A 90 1.37 11.59 20.56
N ASN A 91 1.71 11.59 19.27
CA ASN A 91 2.38 12.72 18.63
C ASN A 91 1.44 13.94 18.50
N ARG A 92 0.15 13.72 18.22
CA ARG A 92 -0.86 14.79 18.23
C ARG A 92 -1.05 15.37 19.62
N ALA A 93 -1.11 14.52 20.65
CA ALA A 93 -1.23 14.96 22.04
C ALA A 93 -0.05 15.84 22.44
N ARG A 94 1.19 15.43 22.14
CA ARG A 94 2.40 16.24 22.39
C ARG A 94 2.36 17.59 21.68
N LYS A 95 1.94 17.63 20.41
CA LYS A 95 1.82 18.91 19.69
C LYS A 95 0.78 19.84 20.30
N ALA A 96 -0.35 19.30 20.74
CA ALA A 96 -1.39 20.09 21.42
C ALA A 96 -0.90 20.64 22.76
N GLU A 97 -0.13 19.85 23.51
CA GLU A 97 0.48 20.28 24.77
C GLU A 97 1.52 21.39 24.57
N LEU A 98 2.39 21.25 23.57
CA LEU A 98 3.35 22.31 23.21
C LEU A 98 2.63 23.60 22.81
N ALA A 99 1.61 23.52 21.97
CA ALA A 99 0.83 24.70 21.56
C ALA A 99 0.17 25.42 22.76
N ARG A 100 -0.33 24.67 23.74
CA ARG A 100 -0.88 25.26 24.98
C ARG A 100 0.18 25.93 25.84
N ARG A 101 1.37 25.33 25.96
CA ARG A 101 2.50 25.93 26.69
C ARG A 101 2.98 27.22 26.00
N ASP A 102 3.05 27.23 24.68
CA ASP A 102 3.39 28.43 23.91
C ASP A 102 2.34 29.53 24.12
N GLU A 103 1.04 29.19 24.18
CA GLU A 103 -0.04 30.15 24.46
C GLU A 103 0.01 30.71 25.89
N GLU A 104 0.28 29.86 26.89
CA GLU A 104 0.44 30.27 28.30
C GLU A 104 1.68 31.15 28.52
N THR A 105 2.78 30.87 27.81
CA THR A 105 3.98 31.72 27.87
C THR A 105 3.82 33.05 27.15
N LEU A 106 2.98 33.14 26.11
CA LEU A 106 2.70 34.39 25.40
C LEU A 106 1.66 35.27 26.11
N ASN A 107 0.80 34.69 26.93
CA ASN A 107 -0.20 35.39 27.72
C ASN A 107 -0.03 35.07 29.21
N PRO A 108 1.11 35.45 29.82
CA PRO A 108 1.26 35.32 31.26
C PRO A 108 0.16 36.17 31.88
N ALA A 109 -0.71 35.54 32.68
CA ALA A 109 -1.82 36.22 33.32
C ALA A 109 -1.32 37.55 33.92
N VAL A 110 -1.91 38.65 33.44
CA VAL A 110 -1.69 39.98 34.00
C VAL A 110 -2.33 39.96 35.39
N GLU A 111 -1.52 39.69 36.41
CA GLU A 111 -1.83 40.07 37.80
C GLU A 111 -1.76 41.59 37.97
#